data_AF-A0A1L9VZC6-F1
#
_entry.id   AF-A0A1L9VZC6-F1
#
_cell.length_a   1.000
_cell.length_b   1.000
_cell.length_c   1.000
_cell.angle_alpha   90.00
_cell.angle_beta   90.00
_cell.angle_gamma   90.00
#
_symmetry.space_group_name_H-M   'P 1'
#
loop_
_entity.id
_entity.type
_entity.pdbx_description
1 polymer ?
#
loop_
_entity_poly.entity_id
_entity_poly.type
_entity_poly.pdbx_seq_one_letter_code
_entity_poly.pdbx_strand_id
1 'polypeptide(L)'
;MITKENYDKLPDYEKKLWHSHDFEVKSGMLFLPCPEGADPQEWGNAEKEAMKDIVGLYGKTWHFWQVDRGDELPIGYLTLTWSLTEYKQVDLDSALKGRNVRLMVDHHDKAQQREGIEKPEIIPLANYWWKEGR
;
A
#
# COMPACT_ATOMS: atom_id res chain seq x y z
N MET A 1 -7.12 -1.08 8.31
CA MET A 1 -6.65 -2.35 7.73
C MET A 1 -7.08 -3.50 8.62
N ILE A 2 -7.20 -4.72 8.09
CA ILE A 2 -7.51 -5.94 8.86
C ILE A 2 -6.60 -7.10 8.46
N THR A 3 -6.46 -8.09 9.35
CA THR A 3 -5.71 -9.32 9.08
C THR A 3 -6.43 -10.20 8.06
N LYS A 4 -5.68 -11.08 7.39
CA LYS A 4 -6.25 -12.11 6.49
C LYS A 4 -7.37 -12.92 7.18
N GLU A 5 -7.15 -13.34 8.43
CA GLU A 5 -8.13 -14.13 9.19
C GLU A 5 -9.48 -13.40 9.35
N ASN A 6 -9.44 -12.10 9.63
CA ASN A 6 -10.67 -11.31 9.75
C ASN A 6 -11.30 -11.04 8.38
N TYR A 7 -10.48 -10.83 7.36
CA TYR A 7 -10.95 -10.64 5.99
C TYR A 7 -11.65 -11.89 5.43
N ASP A 8 -11.13 -13.08 5.72
CA ASP A 8 -11.72 -14.37 5.31
C ASP A 8 -13.14 -14.55 5.85
N LYS A 9 -13.43 -14.01 7.04
CA LYS A 9 -14.75 -14.08 7.70
C LYS A 9 -15.77 -13.09 7.13
N LEU A 10 -15.35 -12.15 6.28
CA LEU A 10 -16.27 -11.19 5.67
C LEU A 10 -17.19 -11.88 4.65
N PRO A 11 -18.44 -11.40 4.49
CA PRO A 11 -19.29 -11.85 3.40
C PRO A 11 -18.72 -11.43 2.05
N ASP A 12 -19.00 -12.21 0.99
CA ASP A 12 -18.38 -12.02 -0.32
C ASP A 12 -18.63 -10.65 -0.94
N TYR A 13 -19.81 -10.06 -0.74
CA TYR A 13 -20.11 -8.71 -1.21
C TYR A 13 -19.21 -7.66 -0.55
N GLU A 14 -18.85 -7.87 0.71
CA GLU A 14 -18.04 -6.94 1.50
C GLU A 14 -16.58 -7.09 1.09
N LYS A 15 -16.07 -8.32 0.89
CA LYS A 15 -14.71 -8.61 0.41
C LYS A 15 -14.33 -7.82 -0.85
N LYS A 16 -15.27 -7.68 -1.80
CA LYS A 16 -15.09 -6.91 -3.04
C LYS A 16 -14.74 -5.43 -2.80
N LEU A 17 -15.05 -4.89 -1.62
CA LEU A 17 -14.78 -3.51 -1.24
C LEU A 17 -13.38 -3.32 -0.62
N TRP A 18 -12.51 -4.32 -0.68
CA TRP A 18 -11.16 -4.28 -0.11
C TRP A 18 -10.07 -4.58 -1.14
N HIS A 19 -8.85 -4.18 -0.81
CA HIS A 19 -7.64 -4.45 -1.56
C HIS A 19 -6.55 -5.06 -0.68
N SER A 20 -5.60 -5.77 -1.30
CA SER A 20 -4.39 -6.29 -0.65
C SER A 20 -3.26 -5.26 -0.70
N HIS A 21 -2.42 -5.18 0.33
CA HIS A 21 -1.23 -4.32 0.32
C HIS A 21 0.02 -4.97 -0.30
N ASP A 22 -0.10 -6.22 -0.80
CA ASP A 22 1.02 -6.98 -1.37
C ASP A 22 1.85 -6.16 -2.38
N PHE A 23 1.20 -5.59 -3.38
CA PHE A 23 1.90 -4.88 -4.44
C PHE A 23 2.53 -3.57 -3.95
N GLU A 24 1.83 -2.78 -3.15
CA GLU A 24 2.36 -1.56 -2.53
C GLU A 24 3.63 -1.83 -1.72
N VAL A 25 3.64 -2.92 -0.96
CA VAL A 25 4.83 -3.35 -0.23
C VAL A 25 5.88 -3.85 -1.22
N LYS A 26 5.58 -4.82 -2.07
CA LYS A 26 6.58 -5.45 -2.95
C LYS A 26 7.21 -4.49 -3.98
N SER A 27 6.47 -3.50 -4.46
CA SER A 27 6.94 -2.51 -5.44
C SER A 27 7.80 -1.40 -4.85
N GLY A 28 8.01 -1.36 -3.53
CA GLY A 28 8.71 -0.24 -2.90
C GLY A 28 7.88 1.05 -2.81
N MET A 29 6.62 1.03 -3.28
CA MET A 29 5.75 2.19 -3.28
C MET A 29 5.39 2.64 -1.86
N LEU A 30 4.88 1.74 -1.03
CA LEU A 30 4.60 2.06 0.38
C LEU A 30 5.91 2.08 1.15
N PHE A 31 6.24 3.13 1.88
CA PHE A 31 7.44 3.17 2.72
C PHE A 31 7.19 4.04 3.95
N LEU A 32 8.00 3.83 5.00
CA LEU A 32 7.96 4.68 6.18
C LEU A 32 9.12 5.69 6.13
N PRO A 33 8.85 7.01 6.04
CA PRO A 33 9.90 8.03 6.06
C PRO A 33 10.80 7.89 7.29
N CYS A 34 12.11 8.00 7.08
CA CYS A 34 13.09 7.97 8.15
C CYS A 34 12.94 9.22 9.04
N PRO A 35 12.70 9.06 10.36
CA PRO A 35 12.69 10.19 11.29
C PRO A 35 14.05 10.89 11.32
N GLU A 36 14.04 12.21 11.53
CA GLU A 36 15.29 12.95 11.74
C GLU A 36 16.05 12.42 12.97
N GLY A 37 17.35 12.18 12.80
CA GLY A 37 18.23 11.67 13.86
C GLY A 37 18.22 10.15 14.05
N ALA A 38 17.39 9.40 13.32
CA ALA A 38 17.48 7.94 13.28
C ALA A 38 18.64 7.49 12.38
N ASP A 39 19.31 6.40 12.76
CA ASP A 39 20.28 5.75 11.88
C ASP A 39 19.56 5.13 10.66
N PRO A 40 19.94 5.47 9.42
CA PRO A 40 19.24 5.00 8.23
C PRO A 40 19.25 3.48 8.05
N GLN A 41 20.31 2.80 8.50
CA GLN A 41 20.44 1.36 8.34
C GLN A 41 19.58 0.61 9.36
N GLU A 42 19.59 1.06 10.62
CA GLU A 42 18.70 0.54 11.66
C GLU A 42 17.23 0.80 11.30
N TRP A 43 16.90 2.01 10.83
CA TRP A 43 15.55 2.35 10.39
C TRP A 43 15.11 1.51 9.19
N GLY A 44 15.98 1.30 8.21
CA GLY A 44 15.69 0.46 7.05
C GLY A 44 15.34 -0.99 7.44
N ASN A 45 16.03 -1.54 8.44
CA ASN A 45 15.71 -2.87 8.98
C ASN A 45 14.37 -2.87 9.71
N ALA A 46 14.11 -1.88 10.56
CA ALA A 46 12.83 -1.75 11.27
C ALA A 46 11.65 -1.56 10.31
N GLU A 47 11.81 -0.72 9.27
CA GLU A 47 10.82 -0.55 8.21
C GLU A 47 10.55 -1.87 7.50
N LYS A 48 11.60 -2.62 7.15
CA LYS A 48 11.44 -3.92 6.49
C LYS A 48 10.66 -4.92 7.35
N GLU A 49 10.88 -4.96 8.66
CA GLU A 49 10.08 -5.80 9.56
C GLU A 49 8.62 -5.33 9.58
N ALA A 50 8.35 -4.02 9.67
CA ALA A 50 6.99 -3.50 9.59
C ALA A 50 6.30 -3.86 8.25
N MET A 51 7.04 -3.89 7.15
CA MET A 51 6.51 -4.31 5.84
C MET A 51 6.10 -5.78 5.82
N LYS A 52 6.74 -6.67 6.60
CA LYS A 52 6.31 -8.07 6.73
C LYS A 52 4.95 -8.19 7.41
N ASP A 53 4.68 -7.32 8.37
CA ASP A 53 3.37 -7.30 9.03
C ASP A 53 2.29 -6.72 8.11
N ILE A 54 2.63 -5.74 7.27
CA ILE A 54 1.68 -5.05 6.40
C ILE A 54 1.31 -5.85 5.14
N VAL A 55 2.25 -6.60 4.55
CA VAL A 55 2.07 -7.26 3.24
C VAL A 55 0.82 -8.15 3.20
N GLY A 56 0.49 -8.80 4.32
CA GLY A 56 -0.66 -9.71 4.46
C GLY A 56 -1.97 -9.04 4.89
N LEU A 57 -1.99 -7.71 5.06
CA LEU A 57 -3.18 -6.97 5.50
C LEU A 57 -4.07 -6.56 4.33
N TYR A 58 -5.35 -6.37 4.65
CA TYR A 58 -6.37 -5.90 3.72
C TYR A 58 -6.84 -4.49 4.09
N GLY A 59 -6.93 -3.62 3.07
CA GLY A 59 -7.36 -2.23 3.19
C GLY A 59 -8.76 -2.03 2.62
N LYS A 60 -9.58 -1.18 3.27
CA LYS A 60 -10.90 -0.81 2.76
C LYS A 60 -10.70 0.17 1.61
N THR A 61 -11.45 0.02 0.52
CA THR A 61 -11.28 0.83 -0.70
C THR A 61 -12.02 2.18 -0.61
N TRP A 62 -12.97 2.30 0.32
CA TRP A 62 -13.71 3.53 0.54
C TRP A 62 -13.12 4.27 1.74
N HIS A 63 -12.61 5.47 1.49
CA HIS A 63 -12.08 6.35 2.51
C HIS A 63 -13.00 7.54 2.72
N PHE A 64 -13.23 7.90 3.99
CA PHE A 64 -14.05 9.05 4.36
C PHE A 64 -13.38 10.39 4.05
N TRP A 65 -12.05 10.40 3.91
CA TRP A 65 -11.27 11.59 3.59
C TRP A 65 -9.99 11.22 2.82
N GLN A 66 -9.56 12.11 1.93
CA GLN A 66 -8.31 12.02 1.16
C GLN A 66 -7.20 12.81 1.83
N VAL A 67 -6.28 12.10 2.48
CA VAL A 67 -5.19 12.69 3.26
C VAL A 67 -4.22 13.53 2.41
N ASP A 68 -4.16 13.27 1.11
CA ASP A 68 -3.19 13.81 0.15
C ASP A 68 -3.76 14.92 -0.74
N ARG A 69 -5.04 15.28 -0.59
CA ARG A 69 -5.67 16.38 -1.34
C ARG A 69 -5.19 17.77 -0.90
N GLY A 70 -4.64 17.88 0.31
CA GLY A 70 -4.08 19.13 0.85
C GLY A 70 -5.05 19.99 1.67
N ASP A 71 -6.18 19.44 2.11
CA ASP A 71 -7.08 20.16 3.03
C ASP A 71 -6.56 20.17 4.46
N GLU A 72 -6.81 21.26 5.19
CA GLU A 72 -6.44 21.38 6.61
C GLU A 72 -7.29 20.50 7.54
N LEU A 73 -8.50 20.14 7.11
CA LEU A 73 -9.47 19.35 7.88
C LEU A 73 -9.94 18.13 7.07
N PRO A 74 -10.38 17.04 7.73
CA PRO A 74 -10.87 15.84 7.07
C PRO A 74 -12.29 16.03 6.49
N ILE A 75 -12.40 16.86 5.46
CA ILE A 75 -13.66 17.28 4.83
C ILE A 75 -13.89 16.62 3.47
N GLY A 76 -15.15 16.57 3.05
CA GLY A 76 -15.56 16.11 1.73
C GLY A 76 -16.36 14.82 1.75
N TYR A 77 -16.63 14.31 0.55
CA TYR A 77 -17.39 13.09 0.36
C TYR A 77 -16.50 11.85 0.49
N LEU A 78 -17.14 10.70 0.73
CA LEU A 78 -16.52 9.40 0.57
C LEU A 78 -15.88 9.29 -0.82
N THR A 79 -14.62 8.89 -0.86
CA THR A 79 -13.90 8.67 -2.12
C THR A 79 -13.41 7.25 -2.22
N LEU A 80 -13.42 6.75 -3.45
CA LEU A 80 -12.80 5.48 -3.80
C LEU A 80 -11.29 5.71 -3.93
N THR A 81 -10.51 5.05 -3.07
CA THR A 81 -9.05 5.06 -3.10
C THR A 81 -8.54 3.64 -2.81
N TRP A 82 -7.56 3.20 -3.59
CA TRP A 82 -7.13 1.82 -3.61
C TRP A 82 -5.63 1.69 -3.79
N SER A 83 -5.12 0.53 -3.40
CA SER A 83 -3.78 0.08 -3.70
C SER A 83 -3.67 -0.39 -5.14
N LEU A 84 -2.53 -0.12 -5.77
CA LEU A 84 -2.16 -0.76 -7.03
C LEU A 84 -1.96 -2.26 -6.80
N THR A 85 -2.07 -3.05 -7.86
CA THR A 85 -2.03 -4.52 -7.83
C THR A 85 -1.02 -5.09 -8.81
N GLU A 86 -0.59 -4.28 -9.79
CA GLU A 86 0.35 -4.66 -10.83
C GLU A 86 0.94 -3.42 -11.52
N TYR A 87 2.16 -3.54 -12.06
CA TYR A 87 2.87 -2.46 -12.73
C TYR A 87 2.17 -1.92 -13.99
N LYS A 88 1.27 -2.69 -14.61
CA LYS A 88 0.55 -2.24 -15.81
C LYS A 88 -0.55 -1.21 -15.53
N GLN A 89 -0.87 -0.95 -14.26
CA GLN A 89 -1.91 0.01 -13.89
C GLN A 89 -1.42 1.46 -13.97
N VAL A 90 -0.17 1.70 -13.57
CA VAL A 90 0.45 3.02 -13.49
C VAL A 90 1.95 2.87 -13.71
N ASP A 91 2.54 3.80 -14.46
CA ASP A 91 3.99 3.98 -14.51
C ASP A 91 4.48 4.55 -13.17
N LEU A 92 5.02 3.68 -12.31
CA LEU A 92 5.48 4.05 -10.97
C LEU A 92 6.65 5.03 -11.00
N ASP A 93 7.55 4.92 -11.98
CA ASP A 93 8.70 5.82 -12.09
C ASP A 93 8.24 7.27 -12.26
N SER A 94 7.28 7.48 -13.15
CA SER A 94 6.68 8.79 -13.39
C SER A 94 5.83 9.25 -12.20
N ALA A 95 4.94 8.38 -11.69
CA ALA A 95 4.00 8.73 -10.62
C ALA A 95 4.70 9.06 -9.29
N LEU A 96 5.81 8.38 -8.98
CA LEU A 96 6.50 8.53 -7.70
C LEU A 96 7.69 9.51 -7.76
N LYS A 97 8.07 10.00 -8.95
CA LYS A 97 9.22 10.89 -9.16
C LYS A 97 9.26 12.07 -8.18
N GLY A 98 8.17 12.82 -8.08
CA GLY A 98 8.12 14.02 -7.22
C GLY A 98 8.28 13.68 -5.74
N ARG A 99 7.66 12.58 -5.30
CA ARG A 99 7.78 12.07 -3.93
C ARG A 99 9.20 11.57 -3.65
N ASN A 100 9.78 10.80 -4.55
CA ASN A 100 11.12 10.23 -4.42
C ASN A 100 12.19 11.31 -4.28
N VAL A 101 12.09 12.39 -5.05
CA VAL A 101 12.97 13.57 -4.89
C VAL A 101 12.75 14.24 -3.54
N ARG A 102 11.49 14.52 -3.18
CA ARG A 102 11.17 15.25 -1.93
C ARG A 102 11.60 14.50 -0.67
N LEU A 103 11.46 13.18 -0.67
CA LEU A 103 11.71 12.32 0.49
C LEU A 103 13.03 11.55 0.37
N MET A 104 13.86 11.89 -0.62
CA MET A 104 15.19 11.30 -0.86
C MET A 104 15.17 9.76 -0.79
N VAL A 105 14.23 9.15 -1.51
CA VAL A 105 14.00 7.71 -1.51
C VAL A 105 13.90 7.18 -2.94
N ASP A 106 14.46 6.00 -3.19
CA ASP A 106 14.19 5.23 -4.40
C ASP A 106 13.30 4.02 -4.09
N HIS A 107 12.18 3.93 -4.77
CA HIS A 107 11.29 2.78 -4.66
C HIS A 107 11.89 1.49 -5.24
N HIS A 108 12.81 1.56 -6.20
CA HIS A 108 13.48 0.36 -6.72
C HIS A 108 14.39 -0.27 -5.66
N ASP A 109 15.15 0.56 -4.95
CA ASP A 109 15.96 0.11 -3.81
C ASP A 109 15.08 -0.51 -2.71
N LYS A 110 13.93 0.12 -2.42
CA LYS A 110 12.95 -0.43 -1.47
C LYS A 110 12.36 -1.75 -1.94
N ALA A 111 12.05 -1.89 -3.23
CA ALA A 111 11.56 -3.14 -3.80
C ALA A 111 12.61 -4.25 -3.66
N GLN A 112 13.87 -3.96 -3.98
CA GLN A 112 15.00 -4.89 -3.83
C GLN A 112 15.17 -5.35 -2.38
N GLN A 113 15.08 -4.43 -1.41
CA GLN A 113 15.15 -4.76 0.01
C GLN A 113 14.02 -5.71 0.47
N ARG A 114 12.91 -5.76 -0.27
CA ARG A 114 11.68 -6.53 0.03
C ARG A 114 11.57 -7.85 -0.72
N GLU A 115 12.56 -8.20 -1.55
CA GLU A 115 12.59 -9.49 -2.27
C GLU A 115 12.43 -10.68 -1.31
N GLY A 116 13.07 -10.63 -0.15
CA GLY A 116 13.01 -11.68 0.88
C GLY A 116 11.73 -11.71 1.73
N ILE A 117 10.76 -10.82 1.50
CA ILE A 117 9.45 -10.88 2.17
C ILE A 117 8.60 -11.93 1.45
N GLU A 118 7.99 -12.87 2.17
CA GLU A 118 7.11 -13.86 1.54
C GLU A 118 5.88 -13.18 0.94
N LYS A 119 5.50 -13.56 -0.28
CA LYS A 119 4.28 -13.06 -0.92
C LYS A 119 3.08 -13.82 -0.37
N PRO A 120 2.10 -13.15 0.27
CA PRO A 120 0.92 -13.83 0.77
C PRO A 120 0.02 -14.30 -0.37
N GLU A 121 -0.74 -15.35 -0.11
CA GLU A 121 -1.85 -15.74 -0.98
C GLU A 121 -2.96 -14.67 -0.91
N ILE A 122 -3.20 -14.00 -2.04
CA ILE A 122 -4.23 -12.98 -2.15
C ILE A 122 -5.56 -13.65 -2.47
N ILE A 123 -6.55 -13.42 -1.62
CA ILE A 123 -7.88 -14.01 -1.77
C ILE A 123 -8.56 -13.44 -3.04
N PRO A 124 -9.15 -14.27 -3.93
CA PRO A 124 -9.62 -13.84 -5.24
C PRO A 124 -10.62 -12.66 -5.25
N LEU A 125 -11.42 -12.52 -4.19
CA LEU A 125 -12.41 -11.45 -4.07
C LEU A 125 -11.81 -10.10 -3.65
N ALA A 126 -10.54 -10.05 -3.25
CA ALA A 126 -9.84 -8.78 -3.07
C ALA A 126 -9.50 -8.14 -4.42
N ASN A 127 -9.22 -6.83 -4.39
CA ASN A 127 -8.81 -6.04 -5.56
C ASN A 127 -9.88 -6.00 -6.66
N TYR A 128 -11.14 -6.25 -6.29
CA TYR A 128 -12.23 -6.46 -7.23
C TYR A 128 -12.59 -5.20 -8.03
N TRP A 129 -12.36 -4.02 -7.45
CA TRP A 129 -12.53 -2.72 -8.09
C TRP A 129 -11.81 -2.62 -9.46
N TRP A 130 -10.67 -3.29 -9.63
CA TRP A 130 -9.92 -3.32 -10.89
C TRP A 130 -10.37 -4.41 -11.84
N LYS A 131 -10.89 -5.52 -11.31
CA LYS A 131 -11.25 -6.71 -12.09
C LYS A 131 -12.54 -6.52 -12.89
N GLU A 132 -13.52 -5.79 -12.35
CA GLU A 132 -14.78 -5.50 -13.06
C GLU A 132 -14.81 -4.12 -13.72
N GLY A 133 -13.87 -3.22 -13.42
CA GLY A 133 -13.77 -1.90 -14.04
C GLY A 133 -13.14 -1.88 -15.43
N ARG A 134 -12.93 -3.06 -16.04
CA ARG A 134 -12.33 -3.26 -17.37
C ARG A 134 -13.36 -3.73 -18.37
#